data_AF-A0A2S6YZ32-F1
#
_entry.id   AF-A0A2S6YZ32-F1
#
_cell.length_a   1.000
_cell.length_b   1.000
_cell.length_c   1.000
_cell.angle_alpha   90.00
_cell.angle_beta   90.00
_cell.angle_gamma   90.00
#
_symmetry.space_group_name_H-M   'P 1'
#
loop_
_entity.id
_entity.type
_entity.pdbx_description
1 polymer ?
#
loop_
_entity_poly.entity_id
_entity_poly.type
_entity_poly.pdbx_seq_one_letter_code
_entity_poly.pdbx_strand_id
1 'polypeptide(L)'
;MGKTIDGIGYAGHAMNAGTGLVYMQQRYYDPAIPRFLSVDPVTADSATGGNFNRYWYANNNPYRFSDPDGREVVYVHRKGISEMDGKRYIVSLVMSPTTRGEMRQLEGSSETYYVVINNDVTPGYDPSTRTVNLNPSYGFKIRPSGQVQSPKVNGGHDISHAAEHDRVGDQALAKALERPINPDGSRGVSREKARATSAEQEIGKDLGEPTRKDYRDAGGSVKCNPKAASGCK
;
A
#
# COMPACT_ATOMS: atom_id res chain seq x y z
N MET A 1 36.84 -8.94 11.45
CA MET A 1 36.17 -9.09 10.14
C MET A 1 35.51 -10.45 10.11
N GLY A 2 34.21 -10.51 9.76
CA GLY A 2 33.39 -11.73 9.87
C GLY A 2 33.81 -12.80 8.84
N LYS A 3 33.84 -14.05 9.30
CA LYS A 3 34.18 -15.23 8.50
C LYS A 3 33.08 -15.45 7.45
N THR A 4 33.41 -15.42 6.16
CA THR A 4 32.49 -15.83 5.10
C THR A 4 32.30 -17.35 5.16
N ILE A 5 31.05 -17.81 5.18
CA ILE A 5 30.66 -19.23 5.15
C ILE A 5 29.78 -19.45 3.92
N ASP A 6 29.90 -20.61 3.28
CA ASP A 6 28.99 -20.98 2.19
C ASP A 6 27.57 -21.08 2.78
N GLY A 7 26.60 -20.42 2.15
CA GLY A 7 25.25 -20.37 2.68
C GLY A 7 24.42 -19.21 2.14
N ILE A 8 23.40 -18.82 2.91
CA ILE A 8 22.55 -17.67 2.59
C ILE A 8 23.35 -16.39 2.86
N GLY A 9 23.53 -15.58 1.82
CA GLY A 9 24.18 -14.28 1.85
C GLY A 9 23.22 -13.13 1.58
N TYR A 10 23.75 -12.09 0.94
CA TYR A 10 23.04 -10.83 0.71
C TYR A 10 21.71 -11.02 -0.03
N ALA A 11 20.67 -10.31 0.43
CA ALA A 11 19.31 -10.37 -0.11
C ALA A 11 18.69 -11.78 -0.17
N GLY A 12 19.19 -12.73 0.64
CA GLY A 12 18.66 -14.10 0.71
C GLY A 12 19.21 -15.06 -0.34
N HIS A 13 20.17 -14.62 -1.15
CA HIS A 13 20.78 -15.41 -2.22
C HIS A 13 21.96 -16.25 -1.73
N ALA A 14 22.35 -17.28 -2.48
CA ALA A 14 23.49 -18.12 -2.12
C ALA A 14 24.80 -17.34 -2.24
N MET A 15 25.66 -17.40 -1.24
CA MET A 15 26.99 -16.79 -1.24
C MET A 15 28.07 -17.87 -1.23
N ASN A 16 29.10 -17.66 -2.04
CA ASN A 16 30.32 -18.46 -2.03
C ASN A 16 31.35 -17.80 -1.10
N ALA A 17 31.80 -18.52 -0.07
CA ALA A 17 32.72 -18.01 0.92
C ALA A 17 34.14 -17.80 0.39
N GLY A 18 34.57 -18.62 -0.57
CA GLY A 18 35.90 -18.55 -1.17
C GLY A 18 36.10 -17.31 -2.04
N THR A 19 35.02 -16.80 -2.66
CA THR A 19 35.08 -15.60 -3.50
C THR A 19 34.40 -14.38 -2.89
N GLY A 20 33.53 -14.56 -1.89
CA GLY A 20 32.68 -13.49 -1.34
C GLY A 20 31.53 -13.07 -2.25
N LEU A 21 31.34 -13.76 -3.39
CA LEU A 21 30.33 -13.42 -4.38
C LEU A 21 28.98 -14.04 -4.05
N VAL A 22 27.93 -13.32 -4.42
CA VAL A 22 26.54 -13.73 -4.21
C VAL A 22 25.95 -14.17 -5.55
N TYR A 23 25.58 -15.44 -5.65
CA TYR A 23 24.95 -16.01 -6.83
C TYR A 23 23.45 -15.70 -6.81
N MET A 24 23.03 -14.76 -7.66
CA MET A 24 21.63 -14.38 -7.85
C MET A 24 21.07 -15.05 -9.10
N GLN A 25 21.30 -16.35 -9.28
CA GLN A 25 20.84 -17.17 -10.41
C GLN A 25 21.41 -16.79 -11.79
N GLN A 26 21.02 -15.64 -12.37
CA GLN A 26 21.46 -15.26 -13.71
C GLN A 26 22.80 -14.51 -13.70
N ARG A 27 23.16 -13.93 -12.54
CA ARG A 27 24.37 -13.13 -12.39
C ARG A 27 25.02 -13.34 -11.04
N TYR A 28 26.34 -13.15 -11.00
CA TYR A 28 27.07 -13.00 -9.76
C TYR A 28 27.11 -11.52 -9.35
N TYR A 29 26.77 -11.26 -8.10
CA TYR A 29 26.81 -9.95 -7.46
C TYR A 29 28.00 -9.87 -6.51
N ASP A 30 28.74 -8.78 -6.59
CA ASP A 30 29.82 -8.44 -5.67
C ASP A 30 29.30 -7.43 -4.63
N PRO A 31 29.11 -7.85 -3.36
CA PRO A 31 28.65 -6.95 -2.30
C PRO A 31 29.69 -5.92 -1.86
N ALA A 32 30.97 -6.09 -2.20
CA ALA A 32 32.02 -5.11 -1.91
C ALA A 32 32.04 -3.94 -2.93
N ILE A 33 31.68 -4.20 -4.19
CA ILE A 33 31.59 -3.21 -5.29
C ILE A 33 30.12 -2.78 -5.56
N PRO A 34 29.20 -3.10 -4.66
CA PRO A 34 27.75 -3.31 -4.85
C PRO A 34 27.19 -3.42 -6.29
N ARG A 35 27.74 -4.29 -7.16
CA ARG A 35 27.30 -4.44 -8.56
C ARG A 35 27.32 -5.88 -9.08
N PHE A 36 26.62 -6.13 -10.18
CA PHE A 36 26.75 -7.38 -10.93
C PHE A 36 28.05 -7.41 -11.72
N LEU A 37 28.65 -8.59 -11.82
CA LEU A 37 29.91 -8.83 -12.53
C LEU A 37 29.73 -9.13 -14.02
N SER A 38 28.51 -9.45 -14.43
CA SER A 38 28.15 -9.69 -15.83
C SER A 38 27.05 -8.74 -16.29
N VAL A 39 27.02 -8.52 -17.61
CA VAL A 39 25.97 -7.75 -18.27
C VAL A 39 24.63 -8.42 -18.01
N ASP A 40 23.62 -7.63 -17.63
CA ASP A 40 22.23 -8.07 -17.53
C ASP A 40 21.78 -8.80 -18.81
N PRO A 41 21.26 -10.03 -18.77
CA PRO A 41 20.75 -10.68 -19.99
C PRO A 41 19.55 -9.93 -20.60
N VAL A 42 18.83 -9.12 -19.82
CA VAL A 42 17.79 -8.22 -20.31
C VAL A 42 18.43 -7.01 -20.98
N THR A 43 18.03 -6.72 -22.21
CA THR A 43 18.57 -5.59 -22.97
C THR A 43 18.03 -4.27 -22.44
N ALA A 44 18.70 -3.17 -22.78
CA ALA A 44 18.15 -1.84 -22.57
C ALA A 44 16.85 -1.68 -23.39
N ASP A 45 15.87 -1.02 -22.80
CA ASP A 45 14.65 -0.61 -23.50
C ASP A 45 14.99 0.58 -24.39
N SER A 46 14.87 0.38 -25.71
CA SER A 46 15.20 1.38 -26.72
C SER A 46 14.22 2.57 -26.75
N ALA A 47 13.00 2.40 -26.23
CA ALA A 47 11.99 3.46 -26.19
C ALA A 47 12.11 4.34 -24.95
N THR A 48 12.44 3.73 -23.80
CA THR A 48 12.48 4.45 -22.50
C THR A 48 13.89 4.75 -22.00
N GLY A 49 14.91 4.12 -22.56
CA GLY A 49 16.27 4.13 -22.00
C GLY A 49 16.40 3.31 -20.72
N GLY A 50 15.36 2.58 -20.33
CA GLY A 50 15.37 1.69 -19.17
C GLY A 50 16.46 0.62 -19.29
N ASN A 51 17.06 0.25 -18.16
CA ASN A 51 18.14 -0.74 -18.10
C ASN A 51 19.39 -0.42 -18.95
N PHE A 52 19.65 0.87 -19.22
CA PHE A 52 20.88 1.29 -19.90
C PHE A 52 22.15 0.93 -19.11
N ASN A 53 22.09 1.05 -17.78
CA ASN A 53 23.12 0.56 -16.88
C ASN A 53 22.91 -0.93 -16.57
N ARG A 54 23.56 -1.82 -17.32
CA ARG A 54 23.33 -3.27 -17.23
C ARG A 54 24.08 -4.00 -16.11
N TYR A 55 24.65 -3.27 -15.15
CA TYR A 55 25.45 -3.83 -14.04
C TYR A 55 24.93 -3.45 -12.65
N TRP A 56 23.87 -2.64 -12.57
CA TRP A 56 23.32 -2.21 -11.30
C TRP A 56 22.55 -3.32 -10.57
N TYR A 57 22.59 -3.30 -9.25
CA TYR A 57 21.65 -4.06 -8.43
C TYR A 57 20.52 -3.12 -7.98
N ALA A 58 19.28 -3.61 -8.01
CA ALA A 58 18.13 -2.92 -7.41
C ALA A 58 17.95 -1.45 -7.86
N ASN A 59 18.27 -1.12 -9.13
CA ASN A 59 18.24 0.25 -9.66
C ASN A 59 19.01 1.26 -8.78
N ASN A 60 20.14 0.83 -8.21
CA ASN A 60 20.97 1.57 -7.25
C ASN A 60 20.24 2.02 -5.97
N ASN A 61 19.07 1.44 -5.66
CA ASN A 61 18.34 1.72 -4.43
C ASN A 61 17.90 0.42 -3.75
N PRO A 62 18.85 -0.31 -3.12
CA PRO A 62 18.59 -1.61 -2.49
C PRO A 62 17.70 -1.54 -1.23
N TYR A 63 17.40 -0.33 -0.75
CA TYR A 63 16.40 -0.13 0.31
C TYR A 63 14.98 -0.22 -0.24
N ARG A 64 14.76 0.25 -1.47
CA ARG A 64 13.45 0.31 -2.13
C ARG A 64 13.21 -0.89 -3.03
N PHE A 65 14.27 -1.44 -3.61
CA PHE A 65 14.19 -2.54 -4.56
C PHE A 65 15.13 -3.71 -4.23
N SER A 66 14.82 -4.88 -4.77
CA SER A 66 15.61 -6.10 -4.76
C SER A 66 15.66 -6.66 -6.18
N ASP A 67 16.59 -7.58 -6.45
CA ASP A 67 16.64 -8.37 -7.68
C ASP A 67 16.49 -9.87 -7.31
N PRO A 68 15.33 -10.50 -7.58
CA PRO A 68 15.03 -11.87 -7.16
C PRO A 68 15.79 -12.96 -7.91
N ASP A 69 16.29 -12.67 -9.11
CA ASP A 69 16.89 -13.68 -9.99
C ASP A 69 18.03 -13.15 -10.86
N GLY A 70 18.50 -11.94 -10.60
CA GLY A 70 19.57 -11.32 -11.35
C GLY A 70 19.13 -10.83 -12.73
N ARG A 71 17.88 -10.41 -12.94
CA ARG A 71 17.39 -9.84 -14.21
C ARG A 71 16.46 -8.65 -14.04
N GLU A 72 15.79 -8.54 -12.90
CA GLU A 72 14.71 -7.59 -12.73
C GLU A 72 14.81 -6.84 -11.41
N VAL A 73 14.39 -5.59 -11.44
CA VAL A 73 14.30 -4.76 -10.23
C VAL A 73 12.87 -4.82 -9.73
N VAL A 74 12.66 -5.47 -8.58
CA VAL A 74 11.35 -5.53 -7.91
C VAL A 74 11.36 -4.71 -6.63
N TYR A 75 10.23 -4.18 -6.21
CA TYR A 75 10.14 -3.54 -4.90
C TYR A 75 10.28 -4.56 -3.78
N VAL A 76 11.10 -4.27 -2.75
CA VAL A 76 11.32 -5.19 -1.61
C VAL A 76 10.05 -5.42 -0.80
N HIS A 77 9.08 -4.49 -0.88
CA HIS A 77 7.77 -4.64 -0.27
C HIS A 77 6.72 -5.02 -1.31
N ARG A 78 6.57 -6.32 -1.55
CA ARG A 78 5.36 -6.81 -2.21
C ARG A 78 4.99 -8.25 -1.94
N LYS A 79 3.91 -8.39 -1.19
CA LYS A 79 2.92 -9.42 -1.50
C LYS A 79 1.76 -8.73 -2.24
N GLY A 80 1.15 -9.39 -3.22
CA GLY A 80 -0.22 -9.10 -3.66
C GLY A 80 -0.48 -8.21 -4.90
N ILE A 81 0.33 -7.20 -5.28
CA ILE A 81 -0.01 -6.28 -6.43
C ILE A 81 1.20 -5.90 -7.32
N SER A 82 1.00 -5.36 -8.55
CA SER A 82 2.06 -4.87 -9.49
C SER A 82 2.19 -3.33 -9.51
N GLU A 83 3.33 -2.72 -9.89
CA GLU A 83 3.66 -1.31 -9.49
C GLU A 83 2.69 -0.36 -10.18
N MET A 84 2.48 -0.67 -11.45
CA MET A 84 1.45 -0.10 -12.28
C MET A 84 0.06 -0.22 -11.64
N ASP A 85 -0.31 -1.36 -11.08
CA ASP A 85 -1.61 -1.55 -10.42
C ASP A 85 -1.73 -0.69 -9.14
N GLY A 86 -0.65 -0.60 -8.34
CA GLY A 86 -0.60 0.27 -7.16
C GLY A 86 -0.72 1.75 -7.52
N LYS A 87 0.05 2.20 -8.53
CA LYS A 87 -0.03 3.58 -9.06
C LYS A 87 -1.40 3.90 -9.62
N ARG A 88 -1.98 2.99 -10.44
CA ARG A 88 -3.34 3.13 -10.97
C ARG A 88 -4.37 3.25 -9.85
N TYR A 89 -4.22 2.46 -8.80
CA TYR A 89 -5.12 2.53 -7.66
C TYR A 89 -5.01 3.87 -6.92
N ILE A 90 -3.80 4.37 -6.63
CA ILE A 90 -3.62 5.72 -6.06
C ILE A 90 -4.24 6.79 -6.96
N VAL A 91 -3.99 6.74 -8.27
CA VAL A 91 -4.61 7.68 -9.23
C VAL A 91 -6.13 7.63 -9.12
N SER A 92 -6.70 6.42 -9.01
CA SER A 92 -8.15 6.25 -8.88
C SER A 92 -8.73 6.78 -7.57
N LEU A 93 -7.97 6.76 -6.48
CA LEU A 93 -8.35 7.35 -5.20
C LEU A 93 -8.43 8.87 -5.28
N VAL A 94 -7.41 9.49 -5.87
CA VAL A 94 -7.31 10.96 -5.98
C VAL A 94 -8.19 11.54 -7.09
N MET A 95 -8.95 10.71 -7.82
CA MET A 95 -10.04 11.21 -8.67
C MET A 95 -11.13 11.90 -7.82
N SER A 96 -11.32 11.48 -6.56
CA SER A 96 -12.12 12.22 -5.59
C SER A 96 -11.37 13.46 -5.10
N PRO A 97 -11.93 14.69 -5.28
CA PRO A 97 -11.39 15.89 -4.66
C PRO A 97 -11.24 15.79 -3.15
N THR A 98 -12.17 15.12 -2.46
CA THR A 98 -12.10 14.87 -1.01
C THR A 98 -10.83 14.09 -0.66
N THR A 99 -10.66 12.88 -1.23
CA THR A 99 -9.46 12.06 -0.97
C THR A 99 -8.17 12.78 -1.38
N ARG A 100 -8.18 13.53 -2.49
CA ARG A 100 -7.03 14.32 -2.94
C ARG A 100 -6.67 15.42 -1.94
N GLY A 101 -7.66 16.09 -1.36
CA GLY A 101 -7.45 17.10 -0.32
C GLY A 101 -6.83 16.50 0.94
N GLU A 102 -7.35 15.36 1.39
CA GLU A 102 -6.82 14.62 2.54
C GLU A 102 -5.36 14.18 2.32
N MET A 103 -5.03 13.63 1.13
CA MET A 103 -3.65 13.26 0.80
C MET A 103 -2.73 14.48 0.75
N ARG A 104 -3.17 15.60 0.19
CA ARG A 104 -2.37 16.85 0.15
C ARG A 104 -2.09 17.41 1.55
N GLN A 105 -3.04 17.28 2.47
CA GLN A 105 -2.79 17.66 3.86
C GLN A 105 -1.69 16.79 4.46
N LEU A 106 -1.80 15.46 4.32
CA LEU A 106 -0.79 14.52 4.83
C LEU A 106 0.60 14.74 4.21
N GLU A 107 0.66 15.10 2.92
CA GLU A 107 1.92 15.48 2.24
C GLU A 107 2.60 16.71 2.87
N GLY A 108 1.83 17.58 3.52
CA GLY A 108 2.32 18.76 4.23
C GLY A 108 2.61 18.54 5.72
N SER A 109 2.42 17.32 6.23
CA SER A 109 2.60 17.01 7.66
C SER A 109 4.08 17.01 8.08
N SER A 110 4.34 17.33 9.33
CA SER A 110 5.64 17.11 9.98
C SER A 110 5.84 15.66 10.43
N GLU A 111 4.78 14.86 10.47
CA GLU A 111 4.80 13.45 10.83
C GLU A 111 4.87 12.57 9.57
N THR A 112 5.46 11.39 9.71
CA THR A 112 5.50 10.41 8.61
C THR A 112 4.30 9.48 8.68
N TYR A 113 3.52 9.46 7.60
CA TYR A 113 2.43 8.50 7.39
C TYR A 113 2.82 7.48 6.32
N TYR A 114 2.57 6.21 6.62
CA TYR A 114 2.88 5.11 5.70
C TYR A 114 1.63 4.72 4.93
N VAL A 115 1.77 4.46 3.63
CA VAL A 115 0.71 3.89 2.81
C VAL A 115 1.16 2.53 2.32
N VAL A 116 0.46 1.48 2.74
CA VAL A 116 0.70 0.10 2.32
C VAL A 116 -0.40 -0.31 1.37
N ILE A 117 -0.07 -0.64 0.13
CA ILE A 117 -1.04 -1.09 -0.87
C ILE A 117 -0.80 -2.57 -1.18
N ASN A 118 -1.75 -3.44 -0.82
CA ASN A 118 -1.60 -4.88 -0.95
C ASN A 118 -2.98 -5.58 -1.04
N ASN A 119 -3.09 -6.69 -1.75
CA ASN A 119 -4.32 -7.48 -1.86
C ASN A 119 -4.59 -8.38 -0.64
N ASP A 120 -3.56 -8.61 0.19
CA ASP A 120 -3.58 -9.54 1.32
C ASP A 120 -3.62 -8.82 2.68
N VAL A 121 -3.79 -7.49 2.69
CA VAL A 121 -3.95 -6.71 3.93
C VAL A 121 -5.42 -6.45 4.21
N THR A 122 -5.79 -6.41 5.49
CA THR A 122 -7.07 -5.85 5.91
C THR A 122 -7.01 -4.34 5.75
N PRO A 123 -7.93 -3.72 4.97
CA PRO A 123 -7.94 -2.27 4.83
C PRO A 123 -8.28 -1.60 6.15
N GLY A 124 -7.67 -0.44 6.40
CA GLY A 124 -7.84 0.30 7.64
C GLY A 124 -6.66 1.20 7.95
N TYR A 125 -6.87 2.09 8.91
CA TYR A 125 -5.83 2.94 9.47
C TYR A 125 -5.36 2.42 10.84
N ASP A 126 -4.04 2.27 11.00
CA ASP A 126 -3.40 1.99 12.28
C ASP A 126 -2.75 3.26 12.85
N PRO A 127 -3.33 3.85 13.91
CA PRO A 127 -2.80 5.07 14.51
C PRO A 127 -1.47 4.86 15.24
N SER A 128 -1.16 3.64 15.69
CA SER A 128 0.08 3.36 16.44
C SER A 128 1.33 3.41 15.55
N THR A 129 1.16 3.06 14.27
CA THR A 129 2.23 3.07 13.27
C THR A 129 2.03 4.14 12.21
N ARG A 130 0.94 4.93 12.29
CA ARG A 130 0.47 5.87 11.27
C ARG A 130 0.41 5.25 9.87
N THR A 131 -0.04 4.00 9.78
CA THR A 131 -0.10 3.24 8.53
C THR A 131 -1.52 3.17 7.99
N VAL A 132 -1.72 3.63 6.76
CA VAL A 132 -2.93 3.39 5.98
C VAL A 132 -2.73 2.11 5.18
N ASN A 133 -3.45 1.05 5.55
CA ASN A 133 -3.50 -0.19 4.79
C ASN A 133 -4.61 -0.09 3.75
N LEU A 134 -4.22 -0.16 2.49
CA LEU A 134 -5.09 -0.06 1.34
C LEU A 134 -5.15 -1.39 0.60
N ASN A 135 -6.36 -1.86 0.32
CA ASN A 135 -6.57 -3.10 -0.42
C ASN A 135 -7.36 -2.83 -1.71
N PRO A 136 -6.70 -2.78 -2.88
CA PRO A 136 -7.35 -2.52 -4.18
C PRO A 136 -8.37 -3.57 -4.62
N SER A 137 -8.43 -4.70 -3.91
CA SER A 137 -9.34 -5.81 -4.20
C SER A 137 -10.44 -5.94 -3.15
N TYR A 138 -10.62 -4.97 -2.26
CA TYR A 138 -11.54 -5.05 -1.12
C TYR A 138 -12.65 -3.98 -1.19
N GLY A 139 -13.82 -4.39 -1.66
CA GLY A 139 -15.05 -3.58 -1.67
C GLY A 139 -16.01 -3.99 -0.55
N PHE A 140 -17.11 -3.26 -0.39
CA PHE A 140 -18.17 -3.59 0.57
C PHE A 140 -19.53 -3.67 -0.10
N LYS A 141 -20.35 -4.64 0.31
CA LYS A 141 -21.81 -4.59 0.07
C LYS A 141 -22.44 -3.66 1.09
N ILE A 142 -23.31 -2.77 0.64
CA ILE A 142 -24.07 -1.87 1.51
C ILE A 142 -25.41 -2.52 1.85
N ARG A 143 -25.80 -2.53 3.13
CA ARG A 143 -27.13 -2.95 3.57
C ARG A 143 -28.09 -1.76 3.59
N PRO A 144 -29.40 -1.98 3.32
CA PRO A 144 -30.00 -3.19 2.75
C PRO A 144 -29.95 -3.23 1.21
N SER A 145 -29.44 -2.19 0.56
CA SER A 145 -29.54 -2.02 -0.91
C SER A 145 -28.82 -3.10 -1.72
N GLY A 146 -27.81 -3.76 -1.15
CA GLY A 146 -26.97 -4.73 -1.84
C GLY A 146 -25.98 -4.11 -2.82
N GLN A 147 -25.99 -2.78 -2.97
CA GLN A 147 -25.06 -2.04 -3.81
C GLN A 147 -23.63 -2.25 -3.33
N VAL A 148 -22.67 -2.25 -4.26
CA VAL A 148 -21.26 -2.47 -3.94
C VAL A 148 -20.51 -1.15 -3.99
N GLN A 149 -19.93 -0.79 -2.85
CA GLN A 149 -18.95 0.27 -2.72
C GLN A 149 -17.58 -0.24 -3.15
N SER A 150 -16.89 0.51 -4.00
CA SER A 150 -15.60 0.07 -4.52
C SER A 150 -14.46 0.27 -3.49
N PRO A 151 -13.29 -0.35 -3.72
CA PRO A 151 -12.10 -0.12 -2.93
C PRO A 151 -11.63 1.33 -2.96
N LYS A 152 -12.07 2.15 -3.92
CA LYS A 152 -11.69 3.56 -4.00
C LYS A 152 -12.30 4.37 -2.85
N VAL A 153 -13.59 4.17 -2.63
CA VAL A 153 -14.30 4.84 -1.53
C VAL A 153 -13.76 4.37 -0.18
N ASN A 154 -13.48 3.07 -0.04
CA ASN A 154 -12.88 2.49 1.17
C ASN A 154 -11.49 3.07 1.44
N GLY A 155 -10.63 3.11 0.42
CA GLY A 155 -9.28 3.65 0.58
C GLY A 155 -9.30 5.13 0.95
N GLY A 156 -10.21 5.91 0.37
CA GLY A 156 -10.41 7.31 0.76
C GLY A 156 -10.90 7.47 2.21
N HIS A 157 -11.80 6.59 2.67
CA HIS A 157 -12.23 6.52 4.07
C HIS A 157 -11.04 6.27 5.01
N ASP A 158 -10.18 5.30 4.69
CA ASP A 158 -9.01 4.97 5.51
C ASP A 158 -7.96 6.09 5.50
N ILE A 159 -7.77 6.77 4.36
CA ILE A 159 -6.93 7.99 4.27
C ILE A 159 -7.51 9.11 5.15
N SER A 160 -8.84 9.24 5.20
CA SER A 160 -9.47 10.27 6.04
C SER A 160 -9.19 10.07 7.53
N HIS A 161 -9.00 8.83 7.99
CA HIS A 161 -8.60 8.56 9.37
C HIS A 161 -7.18 9.07 9.66
N ALA A 162 -6.24 8.83 8.74
CA ALA A 162 -4.88 9.34 8.86
C ALA A 162 -4.84 10.87 8.87
N ALA A 163 -5.58 11.50 7.96
CA ALA A 163 -5.60 12.95 7.88
C ALA A 163 -6.30 13.61 9.08
N GLU A 164 -7.31 12.96 9.66
CA GLU A 164 -7.86 13.43 10.94
C GLU A 164 -6.85 13.28 12.07
N HIS A 165 -6.15 12.14 12.14
CA HIS A 165 -5.08 11.93 13.13
C HIS A 165 -4.07 13.08 13.09
N ASP A 166 -3.67 13.48 11.89
CA ASP A 166 -2.74 14.58 11.66
C ASP A 166 -3.27 15.93 12.16
N ARG A 167 -4.56 16.22 11.94
CA ARG A 167 -5.18 17.48 12.40
C ARG A 167 -5.26 17.58 13.91
N VAL A 168 -5.64 16.48 14.57
CA VAL A 168 -6.07 16.52 15.97
C VAL A 168 -5.01 15.99 16.94
N GLY A 169 -4.04 15.23 16.42
CA GLY A 169 -3.00 14.55 17.19
C GLY A 169 -3.48 13.34 17.98
N ASP A 170 -2.52 12.58 18.51
CA ASP A 170 -2.73 11.26 19.12
C ASP A 170 -3.80 11.27 20.23
N GLN A 171 -3.75 12.25 21.15
CA GLN A 171 -4.62 12.28 22.32
C GLN A 171 -6.10 12.53 21.94
N ALA A 172 -6.34 13.47 21.03
CA ALA A 172 -7.69 13.79 20.59
C ALA A 172 -8.27 12.66 19.73
N LEU A 173 -7.45 12.04 18.87
CA LEU A 173 -7.87 10.88 18.09
C LEU A 173 -8.24 9.71 19.01
N ALA A 174 -7.41 9.38 20.00
CA ALA A 174 -7.67 8.29 20.94
C ALA A 174 -9.05 8.46 21.61
N LYS A 175 -9.36 9.68 22.07
CA LYS A 175 -10.67 10.01 22.65
C LYS A 175 -11.82 9.98 21.63
N ALA A 176 -11.56 10.24 20.36
CA ALA A 176 -12.56 10.16 19.29
C ALA A 176 -12.84 8.70 18.86
N LEU A 177 -11.87 7.80 19.07
CA LEU A 177 -11.98 6.36 18.80
C LEU A 177 -12.75 5.58 19.88
N GLU A 178 -12.88 6.13 21.08
CA GLU A 178 -13.69 5.55 22.16
C GLU A 178 -15.14 5.35 21.71
N ARG A 179 -15.69 4.16 21.99
CA ARG A 179 -17.06 3.80 21.62
C ARG A 179 -18.01 4.09 22.79
N PRO A 180 -19.09 4.85 22.58
CA PRO A 180 -20.08 5.09 23.63
C PRO A 180 -20.78 3.78 24.00
N ILE A 181 -21.18 3.66 25.27
CA ILE A 181 -22.00 2.54 25.76
C ILE A 181 -23.46 2.99 25.73
N ASN A 182 -24.28 2.24 25.00
CA ASN A 182 -25.71 2.47 24.90
C ASN A 182 -26.42 1.99 26.19
N PRO A 183 -27.66 2.44 26.46
CA PRO A 183 -28.41 2.01 27.64
C PRO A 183 -28.61 0.50 27.76
N ASP A 184 -28.59 -0.22 26.64
CA ASP A 184 -28.68 -1.68 26.57
C ASP A 184 -27.33 -2.40 26.78
N GLY A 185 -26.27 -1.67 27.11
CA GLY A 185 -24.91 -2.19 27.29
C GLY A 185 -24.15 -2.43 25.99
N SER A 186 -24.78 -2.26 24.82
CA SER A 186 -24.11 -2.40 23.54
C SER A 186 -23.18 -1.22 23.26
N ARG A 187 -22.10 -1.44 22.50
CA ARG A 187 -21.18 -0.36 22.11
C ARG A 187 -21.61 0.31 20.81
N GLY A 188 -21.82 1.61 20.84
CA GLY A 188 -22.10 2.48 19.70
C GLY A 188 -20.97 2.58 18.68
N VAL A 189 -21.18 3.44 17.67
CA VAL A 189 -20.14 3.87 16.71
C VAL A 189 -19.34 5.00 17.38
N SER A 190 -18.01 4.97 17.26
CA SER A 190 -17.16 6.03 17.81
C SER A 190 -17.30 7.32 16.99
N ARG A 191 -16.97 8.46 17.59
CA ARG A 191 -17.06 9.77 16.90
C ARG A 191 -16.20 9.79 15.64
N GLU A 192 -15.00 9.23 15.72
CA GLU A 192 -14.10 9.18 14.59
C GLU A 192 -14.62 8.29 13.45
N LYS A 193 -15.24 7.15 13.78
CA LYS A 193 -15.86 6.29 12.76
C LYS A 193 -17.04 6.98 12.08
N ALA A 194 -17.86 7.73 12.83
CA ALA A 194 -18.96 8.50 12.25
C ALA A 194 -18.44 9.61 11.31
N ARG A 195 -17.40 10.36 11.72
CA ARG A 195 -16.76 11.39 10.89
C ARG A 195 -16.18 10.80 9.60
N ALA A 196 -15.44 9.70 9.70
CA ALA A 196 -14.88 9.03 8.53
C ALA A 196 -15.97 8.45 7.60
N THR A 197 -17.12 8.02 8.12
CA THR A 197 -18.29 7.67 7.29
C THR A 197 -18.90 8.88 6.60
N SER A 198 -18.89 10.07 7.21
CA SER A 198 -19.28 11.30 6.52
C SER A 198 -18.31 11.66 5.39
N ALA A 199 -17.00 11.52 5.60
CA ALA A 199 -16.00 11.70 4.54
C ALA A 199 -16.20 10.68 3.40
N GLU A 200 -16.48 9.42 3.74
CA GLU A 200 -16.82 8.36 2.79
C GLU A 200 -18.02 8.73 1.91
N GLN A 201 -19.05 9.37 2.47
CA GLN A 201 -20.22 9.85 1.72
C GLN A 201 -19.86 10.93 0.71
N GLU A 202 -19.00 11.89 1.07
CA GLU A 202 -18.51 12.90 0.12
C GLU A 202 -17.63 12.27 -0.97
N ILE A 203 -16.77 11.32 -0.62
CA ILE A 203 -15.96 10.57 -1.59
C ILE A 203 -16.84 9.80 -2.57
N GLY A 204 -17.92 9.18 -2.09
CA GLY A 204 -18.89 8.51 -2.96
C GLY A 204 -19.58 9.48 -3.92
N LYS A 205 -19.99 10.66 -3.46
CA LYS A 205 -20.55 11.71 -4.33
C LYS A 205 -19.54 12.14 -5.39
N ASP A 206 -18.29 12.39 -5.00
CA ASP A 206 -17.20 12.77 -5.91
C ASP A 206 -16.99 11.74 -7.03
N LEU A 207 -17.15 10.45 -6.72
CA LEU A 207 -16.90 9.34 -7.64
C LEU A 207 -18.17 8.82 -8.34
N GLY A 208 -19.35 9.31 -7.98
CA GLY A 208 -20.63 8.78 -8.46
C GLY A 208 -20.89 7.34 -7.98
N GLU A 209 -20.43 6.99 -6.78
CA GLU A 209 -20.49 5.65 -6.20
C GLU A 209 -21.46 5.56 -5.01
N PRO A 210 -22.06 4.38 -4.77
CA PRO A 210 -22.92 4.17 -3.61
C PRO A 210 -22.11 4.18 -2.32
N THR A 211 -22.71 4.72 -1.26
CA THR A 211 -22.11 4.77 0.09
C THR A 211 -23.08 4.31 1.15
N ARG A 212 -22.53 3.86 2.28
CA ARG A 212 -23.32 3.57 3.48
C ARG A 212 -23.70 4.87 4.20
N LYS A 213 -24.85 4.84 4.87
CA LYS A 213 -25.32 5.96 5.71
C LYS A 213 -24.73 5.88 7.10
N ASP A 214 -24.68 4.67 7.65
CA ASP A 214 -24.03 4.35 8.92
C ASP A 214 -22.86 3.40 8.69
N TYR A 215 -21.78 3.55 9.46
CA TYR A 215 -20.66 2.62 9.47
C TYR A 215 -21.11 1.14 9.58
N ARG A 216 -22.18 0.88 10.34
CA ARG A 216 -22.77 -0.45 10.57
C ARG A 216 -23.48 -1.05 9.34
N ASP A 217 -23.75 -0.27 8.30
CA ASP A 217 -24.40 -0.77 7.08
C ASP A 217 -23.44 -1.57 6.17
N ALA A 218 -22.19 -1.77 6.59
CA ALA A 218 -21.26 -2.66 5.90
C ALA A 218 -21.75 -4.12 5.97
N GLY A 219 -22.25 -4.61 4.84
CA GLY A 219 -22.93 -5.89 4.71
C GLY A 219 -22.04 -7.11 4.44
N GLY A 220 -20.74 -6.91 4.36
CA GLY A 220 -19.74 -7.91 4.04
C GLY A 220 -18.76 -7.42 2.96
N SER A 221 -17.57 -8.01 2.94
CA SER A 221 -16.55 -7.70 1.93
C SER A 221 -16.87 -8.35 0.59
N VAL A 222 -16.55 -7.66 -0.49
CA VAL A 222 -16.61 -8.16 -1.87
C VAL A 222 -15.23 -8.12 -2.48
N LYS A 223 -14.84 -9.17 -3.21
CA LYS A 223 -13.56 -9.18 -3.92
C LYS A 223 -13.71 -8.42 -5.22
N CYS A 224 -12.91 -7.38 -5.37
CA CYS A 224 -12.89 -6.55 -6.55
C CYS A 224 -11.69 -6.92 -7.43
N ASN A 225 -11.87 -6.85 -8.75
CA ASN A 225 -10.74 -6.92 -9.65
C ASN A 225 -10.31 -5.49 -9.99
N PRO A 226 -9.14 -5.02 -9.50
CA PRO A 226 -8.65 -3.67 -9.78
C PRO A 226 -8.37 -3.41 -11.28
N LYS A 227 -8.39 -4.45 -12.13
CA LYS A 227 -8.19 -4.36 -13.58
C LYS A 227 -9.48 -4.37 -14.42
N ALA A 228 -10.64 -4.64 -13.83
CA ALA A 228 -11.89 -4.82 -14.58
C ALA A 228 -12.74 -3.54 -14.63
N ALA A 229 -13.25 -3.20 -15.82
CA ALA A 229 -14.14 -2.05 -16.03
C ALA A 229 -15.53 -2.21 -15.37
N SER A 230 -16.00 -3.44 -15.17
CA SER A 230 -17.32 -3.75 -14.59
C SER A 230 -17.36 -3.84 -13.05
N GLY A 231 -16.29 -3.43 -12.35
CA GLY A 231 -16.30 -3.31 -10.89
C GLY A 231 -16.39 -4.64 -10.14
N CYS A 232 -16.47 -4.53 -8.81
CA CYS A 232 -16.46 -5.63 -7.84
C CYS A 232 -17.49 -6.74 -8.15
N LYS A 233 -17.10 -8.01 -8.02
CA LYS A 233 -17.97 -9.18 -8.27
C LYS A 233 -18.51 -9.76 -6.97
#